data_AF-K0JMZ5-F1
#
_entry.id   AF-K0JMZ5-F1
#
_cell.length_a   1.000
_cell.length_b   1.000
_cell.length_c   1.000
_cell.angle_alpha   90.00
_cell.angle_beta   90.00
_cell.angle_gamma   90.00
#
_symmetry.space_group_name_H-M   'P 1'
#
loop_
_entity.id
_entity.type
_entity.pdbx_description
1 polymer ?
#
loop_
_entity_poly.entity_id
_entity_poly.type
_entity_poly.pdbx_seq_one_letter_code
_entity_poly.pdbx_strand_id
1 'polypeptide(L)'
;MFCKNCGTQINDDAKFCNNCGTNISIGNNTNTLNNEQIQNNNAYNDSQYSNQNYLNFNVKNFYIKIKGFKSGLDSTYNWLQYGSFLVPIILAFIVEFIFGEANFGFFILLAIAALIIITVLNPKGIFIDLINKQIISNKNMKFNFLKEKVNIDEIKEIKIEKYSVPFILGYNIFDLLLSSRKFDNVSLINDKGERILSTQFVKKGNVNEYIDALKNMCNILNRNDIVFTIDNEVKRGFECLKKHEENNNNN
;
A
#
# COMPACT_ATOMS: atom_id res chain seq x y z
N MET A 1 -23.29 -19.20 -3.08
CA MET A 1 -22.43 -19.37 -4.29
C MET A 1 -20.96 -19.00 -4.02
N PHE A 2 -20.02 -19.21 -4.95
CA PHE A 2 -18.60 -18.82 -4.76
C PHE A 2 -18.15 -17.80 -5.82
N CYS A 3 -17.27 -16.87 -5.44
CA CYS A 3 -16.77 -15.84 -6.34
C CYS A 3 -15.92 -16.44 -7.45
N LYS A 4 -16.31 -16.19 -8.70
CA LYS A 4 -15.53 -16.60 -9.87
C LYS A 4 -14.16 -15.93 -9.97
N ASN A 5 -13.96 -14.79 -9.30
CA ASN A 5 -12.71 -14.04 -9.34
C ASN A 5 -11.76 -14.40 -8.19
N CYS A 6 -12.26 -14.54 -6.96
CA CYS A 6 -11.38 -14.76 -5.79
C CYS A 6 -11.64 -16.05 -5.01
N GLY A 7 -12.66 -16.84 -5.38
CA GLY A 7 -13.00 -18.11 -4.73
C GLY A 7 -13.69 -17.99 -3.38
N THR A 8 -13.96 -16.77 -2.88
CA THR A 8 -14.65 -16.59 -1.58
C THR A 8 -16.13 -16.95 -1.66
N GLN A 9 -16.64 -17.57 -0.59
CA GLN A 9 -18.05 -17.91 -0.46
C GLN A 9 -18.90 -16.63 -0.33
N ILE A 10 -19.98 -16.59 -1.09
CA ILE A 10 -20.89 -15.46 -1.23
C ILE A 10 -22.32 -15.92 -0.94
N ASN A 11 -23.05 -15.10 -0.18
CA ASN A 11 -24.48 -15.23 0.02
C ASN A 11 -25.24 -15.08 -1.30
N ASP A 12 -26.32 -15.83 -1.46
CA ASP A 12 -27.01 -15.95 -2.75
C ASP A 12 -27.75 -14.66 -3.18
N ASP A 13 -28.04 -13.76 -2.22
CA ASP A 13 -28.64 -12.44 -2.48
C ASP A 13 -27.62 -11.31 -2.72
N ALA A 14 -26.32 -11.61 -2.66
CA ALA A 14 -25.29 -10.61 -2.81
C ALA A 14 -25.06 -10.26 -4.29
N LYS A 15 -25.20 -8.98 -4.63
CA LYS A 15 -24.91 -8.44 -5.98
C LYS A 15 -23.41 -8.30 -6.27
N PHE A 16 -22.56 -8.30 -5.23
CA PHE A 16 -21.11 -8.15 -5.34
C PHE A 16 -20.38 -9.03 -4.32
N CYS A 17 -19.16 -9.45 -4.65
CA CYS A 17 -18.34 -10.25 -3.76
C CYS A 17 -17.86 -9.42 -2.56
N ASN A 18 -18.17 -9.89 -1.36
CA ASN A 18 -17.77 -9.32 -0.08
C ASN A 18 -16.25 -9.30 0.17
N ASN A 19 -15.45 -10.03 -0.61
CA ASN A 19 -14.00 -10.10 -0.43
C ASN A 19 -13.21 -9.34 -1.52
N CYS A 20 -13.66 -9.36 -2.78
CA CYS A 20 -12.92 -8.72 -3.88
C CYS A 20 -13.73 -7.67 -4.67
N GLY A 21 -14.99 -7.39 -4.29
CA GLY A 21 -15.82 -6.38 -4.92
C GLY A 21 -16.33 -6.72 -6.33
N THR A 22 -15.97 -7.89 -6.88
CA THR A 22 -16.42 -8.30 -8.21
C THR A 22 -17.95 -8.47 -8.27
N ASN A 23 -18.58 -7.89 -9.29
CA ASN A 23 -20.02 -8.00 -9.54
C ASN A 23 -20.39 -9.47 -9.80
N ILE A 24 -21.44 -9.91 -9.12
CA ILE A 24 -22.02 -11.23 -9.25
C ILE A 24 -23.30 -11.03 -10.06
N SER A 25 -23.14 -10.86 -11.37
CA SER A 25 -24.28 -10.94 -12.27
C SER A 25 -24.82 -12.37 -12.20
N ILE A 26 -25.99 -12.53 -11.58
CA ILE A 26 -26.80 -13.74 -11.66
C ILE A 26 -27.25 -13.83 -13.11
N GLY A 27 -26.42 -14.44 -13.95
CA GLY A 27 -26.77 -14.77 -15.32
C GLY A 27 -27.77 -15.90 -15.30
N ASN A 28 -29.06 -15.58 -15.44
CA ASN A 28 -29.97 -16.48 -16.13
C ASN A 28 -29.42 -16.60 -17.57
N ASN A 29 -28.91 -17.78 -17.88
CA ASN A 29 -28.59 -18.15 -19.26
C ASN A 29 -29.86 -18.08 -20.09
N THR A 30 -29.91 -17.19 -21.06
CA THR A 30 -30.57 -17.48 -22.33
C THR A 30 -29.56 -17.25 -23.44
N ASN A 31 -29.06 -18.36 -23.97
CA ASN A 31 -28.48 -18.40 -25.30
C ASN A 31 -29.51 -17.85 -26.29
N THR A 32 -29.16 -16.83 -27.05
CA THR A 32 -29.67 -16.70 -28.41
C THR A 32 -28.58 -16.12 -29.30
N LEU A 33 -28.19 -16.94 -30.27
CA LEU A 33 -27.25 -16.66 -31.34
C LEU A 33 -27.87 -15.63 -32.31
N ASN A 34 -27.09 -14.61 -32.70
CA ASN A 34 -26.70 -14.27 -34.08
C ASN A 34 -26.59 -12.76 -34.36
N ASN A 35 -25.40 -12.40 -34.85
CA ASN A 35 -25.00 -11.43 -35.88
C ASN A 35 -25.85 -10.16 -36.09
N GLU A 36 -25.22 -8.98 -36.01
CA GLU A 36 -24.67 -8.26 -37.18
C GLU A 36 -23.99 -6.92 -36.77
N GLN A 37 -22.70 -6.86 -37.09
CA GLN A 37 -21.88 -5.75 -37.64
C GLN A 37 -21.94 -4.27 -37.16
N ILE A 38 -20.72 -3.71 -37.15
CA ILE A 38 -20.28 -2.33 -37.48
C ILE A 38 -19.84 -1.38 -36.33
N GLN A 39 -18.50 -1.37 -36.17
CA GLN A 39 -17.54 -0.24 -36.06
C GLN A 39 -17.80 1.01 -35.18
N ASN A 40 -16.81 1.23 -34.29
CA ASN A 40 -16.06 2.47 -34.03
C ASN A 40 -16.83 3.80 -33.86
N ASN A 41 -16.72 4.43 -32.68
CA ASN A 41 -15.83 5.59 -32.48
C ASN A 41 -15.94 6.19 -31.07
N ASN A 42 -14.84 6.84 -30.70
CA ASN A 42 -14.54 7.51 -29.44
C ASN A 42 -15.58 8.55 -29.01
N ALA A 43 -15.98 8.51 -27.74
CA ALA A 43 -16.26 9.68 -26.90
C ALA A 43 -16.61 9.17 -25.48
N TYR A 44 -15.64 9.17 -24.56
CA TYR A 44 -15.99 9.01 -23.15
C TYR A 44 -16.44 10.38 -22.64
N ASN A 45 -17.72 10.67 -22.89
CA ASN A 45 -18.40 11.82 -22.33
C ASN A 45 -18.69 11.56 -20.85
N ASP A 46 -18.15 12.48 -20.06
CA ASP A 46 -18.55 12.81 -18.71
C ASP A 46 -20.04 13.17 -18.68
N SER A 47 -20.83 12.49 -17.85
CA SER A 47 -22.04 13.05 -17.25
C SER A 47 -22.68 12.09 -16.25
N GLN A 48 -22.68 12.56 -15.00
CA GLN A 48 -23.82 12.62 -14.09
C GLN A 48 -24.46 11.30 -13.63
N TYR A 49 -24.24 10.97 -12.36
CA TYR A 49 -25.28 10.35 -11.53
C TYR A 49 -25.37 11.04 -10.17
N SER A 50 -26.24 12.05 -10.13
CA SER A 50 -26.96 12.44 -8.92
C SER A 50 -27.96 11.34 -8.56
N ASN A 51 -27.79 10.70 -7.40
CA ASN A 51 -28.90 10.04 -6.72
C ASN A 51 -28.67 10.12 -5.21
N GLN A 52 -29.36 11.08 -4.58
CA GLN A 52 -29.48 11.16 -3.13
C GLN A 52 -30.43 10.07 -2.66
N ASN A 53 -29.89 9.05 -2.00
CA ASN A 53 -30.65 8.18 -1.11
C ASN A 53 -29.78 7.92 0.12
N TYR A 54 -30.09 8.64 1.20
CA TYR A 54 -29.60 8.35 2.55
C TYR A 54 -30.21 7.03 3.02
N LEU A 55 -29.54 5.93 2.71
CA LEU A 55 -29.78 4.63 3.33
C LEU A 55 -28.71 4.42 4.40
N ASN A 56 -29.13 4.04 5.60
CA ASN A 56 -28.27 3.69 6.73
C ASN A 56 -27.13 2.76 6.28
N PHE A 57 -25.97 3.32 5.98
CA PHE A 57 -24.78 2.54 5.70
C PHE A 57 -24.32 1.95 7.03
N ASN A 58 -24.28 0.62 7.10
CA ASN A 58 -23.46 -0.06 8.09
C ASN A 58 -22.01 0.22 7.69
N VAL A 59 -21.47 1.36 8.15
CA VAL A 59 -20.13 1.86 7.80
C VAL A 59 -19.11 0.85 8.29
N LYS A 60 -18.57 0.06 7.38
CA LYS A 60 -17.59 -0.99 7.70
C LYS A 60 -16.18 -0.51 7.39
N ASN A 61 -15.32 -0.55 8.40
CA ASN A 61 -13.89 -0.37 8.25
C ASN A 61 -13.31 -1.47 7.34
N PHE A 62 -12.25 -1.14 6.60
CA PHE A 62 -11.60 -2.10 5.71
C PHE A 62 -10.06 -2.09 5.86
N TYR A 63 -9.48 -3.27 5.64
CA TYR A 63 -8.04 -3.50 5.73
C TYR A 63 -7.51 -4.00 4.38
N ILE A 64 -6.50 -3.31 3.86
CA ILE A 64 -5.86 -3.63 2.59
C ILE A 64 -4.45 -4.13 2.90
N LYS A 65 -4.22 -5.41 2.64
CA LYS A 65 -2.90 -6.01 2.81
C LYS A 65 -2.02 -5.65 1.63
N ILE A 66 -0.97 -4.86 1.87
CA ILE A 66 -0.05 -4.46 0.81
C ILE A 66 1.04 -5.53 0.68
N LYS A 67 0.87 -6.44 -0.28
CA LYS A 67 1.94 -7.37 -0.67
C LYS A 67 2.99 -6.61 -1.48
N GLY A 68 4.26 -6.75 -1.10
CA GLY A 68 5.38 -6.10 -1.79
C GLY A 68 5.72 -4.68 -1.29
N PHE A 69 5.22 -4.30 -0.11
CA PHE A 69 5.58 -3.03 0.53
C PHE A 69 7.06 -3.05 0.96
N LYS A 70 7.89 -2.29 0.26
CA LYS A 70 9.12 -1.75 0.82
C LYS A 70 8.93 -0.24 0.75
N SER A 71 8.36 0.37 1.78
CA SER A 71 8.38 1.82 1.87
C SER A 71 9.83 2.26 1.75
N GLY A 72 10.12 3.05 0.72
CA GLY A 72 11.28 3.95 0.75
C GLY A 72 11.19 5.00 1.86
N LEU A 73 10.12 5.00 2.68
CA LEU A 73 9.92 5.93 3.78
C LEU A 73 10.10 5.35 5.20
N ASP A 74 9.82 4.08 5.48
CA ASP A 74 10.19 3.50 6.78
C ASP A 74 11.66 3.07 6.76
N SER A 75 12.58 4.06 6.67
CA SER A 75 14.01 3.81 6.87
C SER A 75 14.20 2.98 8.14
N THR A 76 13.41 3.28 9.17
CA THR A 76 13.33 2.59 10.47
C THR A 76 13.07 1.09 10.37
N TYR A 77 12.14 0.63 9.51
CA TYR A 77 11.88 -0.83 9.40
C TYR A 77 13.00 -1.56 8.67
N ASN A 78 13.53 -0.95 7.61
CA ASN A 78 14.67 -1.51 6.90
C ASN A 78 15.88 -1.58 7.86
N TRP A 79 16.14 -0.53 8.63
CA TRP A 79 17.14 -0.54 9.71
C TRP A 79 16.88 -1.64 10.74
N LEU A 80 15.63 -1.86 11.16
CA LEU A 80 15.29 -2.93 12.10
C LEU A 80 15.57 -4.33 11.54
N GLN A 81 15.21 -4.59 10.28
CA GLN A 81 15.50 -5.87 9.62
C GLN A 81 17.00 -6.10 9.46
N TYR A 82 17.74 -5.09 9.02
CA TYR A 82 19.19 -5.21 8.86
C TYR A 82 19.90 -5.35 10.21
N GLY A 83 19.53 -4.56 11.20
CA GLY A 83 20.04 -4.68 12.55
C GLY A 83 19.84 -6.09 13.09
N SER A 84 18.65 -6.67 12.87
CA SER A 84 18.37 -8.05 13.34
C SER A 84 19.21 -9.13 12.67
N PHE A 85 19.66 -8.91 11.44
CA PHE A 85 20.52 -9.85 10.72
C PHE A 85 21.99 -9.64 11.08
N LEU A 86 22.44 -8.39 11.21
CA LEU A 86 23.83 -8.04 11.47
C LEU A 86 24.21 -8.21 12.94
N VAL A 87 23.32 -7.93 13.89
CA VAL A 87 23.62 -8.00 15.33
C VAL A 87 24.14 -9.39 15.74
N PRO A 88 23.52 -10.53 15.35
CA PRO A 88 24.04 -11.85 15.69
C PRO A 88 25.41 -12.13 15.05
N ILE A 89 25.65 -11.62 13.84
CA ILE A 89 26.94 -11.77 13.15
C ILE A 89 28.03 -10.99 13.88
N ILE A 90 27.78 -9.73 14.23
CA ILE A 90 28.71 -8.90 14.99
C ILE A 90 28.98 -9.53 16.37
N LEU A 91 27.94 -10.06 17.02
CA LEU A 91 28.07 -10.75 18.29
C LEU A 91 28.94 -12.00 18.18
N ALA A 92 28.86 -12.75 17.07
CA ALA A 92 29.74 -13.90 16.81
C ALA A 92 31.22 -13.50 16.82
N PHE A 93 31.57 -12.41 16.14
CA PHE A 93 32.94 -11.89 16.11
C PHE A 93 33.41 -11.40 17.49
N ILE A 94 32.53 -10.79 18.27
CA ILE A 94 32.86 -10.34 19.64
C ILE A 94 33.13 -11.55 20.54
N VAL A 95 32.31 -12.61 20.44
CA VAL A 95 32.50 -13.83 21.22
C VAL A 95 33.80 -14.52 20.85
N GLU A 96 34.11 -14.65 19.56
CA GLU A 96 35.40 -15.20 19.08
C GLU A 96 36.57 -14.39 19.64
N PHE A 97 36.49 -13.06 19.63
CA PHE A 97 37.55 -12.19 20.12
C PHE A 97 37.80 -12.33 21.63
N ILE A 98 36.76 -12.52 22.44
CA ILE A 98 36.86 -12.60 23.90
C ILE A 98 37.21 -14.01 24.37
N PHE A 99 36.62 -15.03 23.77
CA PHE A 99 36.67 -16.42 24.25
C PHE A 99 37.53 -17.34 23.38
N GLY A 100 37.98 -16.88 22.20
CA GLY A 100 38.85 -17.64 21.29
C GLY A 100 38.14 -18.73 20.48
N GLU A 101 36.85 -18.98 20.73
CA GLU A 101 36.03 -19.92 19.98
C GLU A 101 34.57 -19.45 19.91
N ALA A 102 34.02 -19.37 18.69
CA ALA A 102 32.63 -19.04 18.41
C ALA A 102 32.01 -20.02 17.41
N ASN A 103 30.81 -20.49 17.73
CA ASN A 103 30.03 -21.30 16.79
C ASN A 103 29.28 -20.39 15.81
N PHE A 104 29.95 -20.01 14.72
CA PHE A 104 29.34 -19.18 13.67
C PHE A 104 28.04 -19.76 13.09
N GLY A 105 27.91 -21.09 13.02
CA GLY A 105 26.69 -21.75 12.55
C GLY A 105 25.47 -21.41 13.41
N PHE A 106 25.64 -21.37 14.74
CA PHE A 106 24.59 -20.97 15.67
C PHE A 106 24.17 -19.50 15.47
N PHE A 107 25.12 -18.58 15.31
CA PHE A 107 24.82 -17.16 15.09
C PHE A 107 24.15 -16.89 13.74
N ILE A 108 24.51 -17.61 12.68
CA ILE A 108 23.83 -17.56 11.39
C ILE A 108 22.38 -18.03 11.53
N LEU A 109 22.15 -19.14 12.25
CA LEU A 109 20.80 -19.63 12.52
C LEU A 109 19.97 -18.60 13.28
N LEU A 110 20.56 -17.94 14.30
CA LEU A 110 19.91 -16.85 15.03
C LEU A 110 19.57 -15.66 14.12
N ALA A 111 20.48 -15.24 13.23
CA ALA A 111 20.24 -14.16 12.28
C ALA A 111 19.07 -14.46 11.34
N ILE A 112 18.99 -15.69 10.82
CA ILE A 112 17.88 -16.14 9.98
C ILE A 112 16.57 -16.18 10.77
N ALA A 113 16.60 -16.74 11.98
CA ALA A 113 15.42 -16.80 12.85
C ALA A 113 14.89 -15.39 13.18
N ALA A 114 15.77 -14.45 13.52
CA ALA A 114 15.42 -13.07 13.81
C ALA A 114 14.76 -12.39 12.60
N LEU A 115 15.29 -12.60 11.39
CA LEU A 115 14.74 -12.06 10.14
C LEU A 115 13.32 -12.60 9.88
N ILE A 116 13.10 -13.90 10.10
CA ILE A 116 11.77 -14.52 9.97
C ILE A 116 10.81 -13.92 10.99
N ILE A 117 11.21 -13.84 12.26
CA ILE A 117 10.38 -13.31 13.35
C ILE A 117 9.95 -11.87 13.03
N ILE A 118 10.86 -10.99 12.62
CA ILE A 118 10.52 -9.60 12.30
C ILE A 118 9.58 -9.50 11.11
N THR A 119 9.75 -10.36 10.10
CA THR A 119 8.86 -10.40 8.93
C THR A 119 7.45 -10.84 9.30
N VAL A 120 7.31 -11.80 10.21
CA VAL A 120 6.00 -12.29 10.69
C VAL A 120 5.34 -11.29 11.65
N LEU A 121 6.11 -10.68 12.55
CA LEU A 121 5.60 -9.71 13.52
C LEU A 121 5.25 -8.34 12.91
N ASN A 122 5.77 -8.05 11.72
CA ASN A 122 5.45 -6.83 10.98
C ASN A 122 4.66 -7.12 9.68
N PRO A 123 3.36 -7.44 9.77
CA PRO A 123 2.50 -7.46 8.61
C PRO A 123 2.24 -6.04 8.10
N LYS A 124 2.62 -5.79 6.84
CA LYS A 124 2.41 -4.52 6.15
C LYS A 124 0.99 -4.41 5.57
N GLY A 125 0.38 -3.24 5.73
CA GLY A 125 -0.97 -2.99 5.22
C GLY A 125 -1.50 -1.62 5.62
N ILE A 126 -2.65 -1.26 5.06
CA ILE A 126 -3.36 -0.02 5.38
C ILE A 126 -4.74 -0.36 5.90
N PHE A 127 -5.10 0.27 7.01
CA PHE A 127 -6.43 0.21 7.57
C PHE A 127 -7.10 1.57 7.44
N ILE A 128 -8.29 1.61 6.84
CA ILE A 128 -9.10 2.82 6.80
C ILE A 128 -10.22 2.66 7.82
N ASP A 129 -10.13 3.49 8.87
CA ASP A 129 -11.11 3.61 9.93
C ASP A 129 -12.08 4.74 9.59
N LEU A 130 -13.25 4.37 9.09
CA LEU A 130 -14.28 5.32 8.69
C LEU A 130 -15.00 5.92 9.90
N ILE A 131 -15.05 5.18 11.02
CA ILE A 131 -15.69 5.61 12.26
C ILE A 131 -14.86 6.71 12.92
N ASN A 132 -13.56 6.45 13.08
CA ASN A 132 -12.63 7.39 13.70
C ASN A 132 -12.03 8.40 12.71
N LYS A 133 -12.42 8.32 11.43
CA LYS A 133 -11.88 9.11 10.31
C LYS A 133 -10.36 9.09 10.21
N GLN A 134 -9.75 7.92 10.35
CA GLN A 134 -8.30 7.76 10.34
C GLN A 134 -7.83 6.72 9.33
N ILE A 135 -6.72 7.01 8.65
CA ILE A 135 -5.96 6.04 7.89
C ILE A 135 -4.76 5.62 8.74
N ILE A 136 -4.64 4.31 9.00
CA ILE A 136 -3.62 3.74 9.87
C ILE A 136 -2.75 2.80 9.04
N SER A 137 -1.48 3.14 8.89
CA SER A 137 -0.49 2.23 8.31
C SER A 137 -0.11 1.16 9.34
N ASN A 138 0.07 -0.06 8.84
CA ASN A 138 0.55 -1.22 9.58
C ASN A 138 -0.18 -1.47 10.91
N LYS A 139 -1.52 -1.28 10.93
CA LYS A 139 -2.35 -1.37 12.16
C LYS A 139 -2.09 -2.63 13.00
N ASN A 140 -1.84 -3.76 12.33
CA ASN A 140 -1.61 -5.07 12.96
C ASN A 140 -0.20 -5.27 13.53
N MET A 141 0.68 -4.27 13.44
CA MET A 141 2.01 -4.33 14.03
C MET A 141 1.98 -4.32 15.56
N LYS A 142 2.94 -5.02 16.16
CA LYS A 142 3.19 -4.94 17.60
C LYS A 142 3.90 -3.64 18.01
N PHE A 143 4.78 -3.12 17.16
CA PHE A 143 5.54 -1.90 17.44
C PHE A 143 4.74 -0.66 17.05
N ASN A 144 4.37 0.17 18.03
CA ASN A 144 3.56 1.37 17.79
C ASN A 144 4.31 2.47 17.02
N PHE A 145 5.65 2.54 17.11
CA PHE A 145 6.45 3.56 16.42
C PHE A 145 6.54 3.36 14.90
N LEU A 146 6.09 2.21 14.38
CA LEU A 146 6.02 1.90 12.94
C LEU A 146 4.60 2.04 12.37
N LYS A 147 3.66 2.52 13.20
CA LYS A 147 2.30 2.87 12.78
C LYS A 147 2.26 4.36 12.51
N GLU A 148 1.97 4.74 11.28
CA GLU A 148 1.59 6.10 10.96
C GLU A 148 0.07 6.19 11.00
N LYS A 149 -0.43 7.25 11.64
CA LYS A 149 -1.87 7.55 11.67
C LYS A 149 -2.06 8.91 11.02
N VAL A 150 -2.97 8.97 10.07
CA VAL A 150 -3.33 10.19 9.35
C VAL A 150 -4.81 10.43 9.52
N ASN A 151 -5.18 11.66 9.91
CA ASN A 151 -6.58 12.04 9.93
C ASN A 151 -7.06 12.28 8.48
N ILE A 152 -8.20 11.70 8.12
CA ILE A 152 -8.76 11.87 6.77
C ILE A 152 -9.06 13.35 6.48
N ASP A 153 -9.42 14.12 7.50
CA ASP A 153 -9.74 15.55 7.38
C ASP A 153 -8.54 16.41 6.93
N GLU A 154 -7.31 15.94 7.15
CA GLU A 154 -6.08 16.62 6.72
C GLU A 154 -5.75 16.41 5.24
N ILE A 155 -6.38 15.41 4.60
CA ILE A 155 -6.09 15.06 3.20
C ILE A 155 -6.80 16.06 2.27
N LYS A 156 -6.05 16.66 1.34
CA LYS A 156 -6.58 17.52 0.27
C LYS A 156 -6.33 16.96 -1.12
N GLU A 157 -5.20 16.29 -1.32
CA GLU A 157 -4.87 15.67 -2.59
C GLU A 157 -4.39 14.23 -2.39
N ILE A 158 -4.78 13.36 -3.31
CA ILE A 158 -4.27 12.00 -3.46
C ILE A 158 -3.52 11.94 -4.78
N LYS A 159 -2.19 11.90 -4.71
CA LYS A 159 -1.31 11.88 -5.87
C LYS A 159 -0.81 10.47 -6.17
N ILE A 160 -1.02 10.02 -7.40
CA ILE A 160 -0.62 8.70 -7.89
C ILE A 160 0.52 8.88 -8.88
N GLU A 161 1.66 8.27 -8.62
CA GLU A 161 2.90 8.43 -9.39
C GLU A 161 3.50 7.08 -9.77
N LYS A 162 4.16 7.01 -10.92
CA LYS A 162 4.86 5.81 -11.38
C LYS A 162 6.36 6.00 -11.28
N TYR A 163 7.05 5.04 -10.69
CA TYR A 163 8.50 5.05 -10.55
C TYR A 163 9.13 3.89 -11.29
N SER A 164 10.29 4.15 -11.89
CA SER A 164 11.17 3.14 -12.46
C SER A 164 12.59 3.47 -12.01
N VAL A 165 13.05 2.77 -10.98
CA VAL A 165 14.40 2.99 -10.43
C VAL A 165 15.37 2.04 -11.13
N PRO A 166 16.36 2.54 -11.87
CA PRO A 166 17.39 1.69 -12.48
C PRO A 166 18.31 1.09 -11.39
N PHE A 167 19.14 0.13 -11.81
CA PHE A 167 20.21 -0.40 -10.97
C PHE A 167 21.28 0.68 -10.78
N ILE A 168 21.32 1.29 -9.60
CA ILE A 168 22.25 2.37 -9.29
C ILE A 168 23.19 1.88 -8.18
N LEU A 169 24.47 1.69 -8.52
CA LEU A 169 25.55 1.65 -7.54
C LEU A 169 25.82 3.09 -7.08
N GLY A 170 25.80 3.35 -5.77
CA GLY A 170 26.18 4.66 -5.20
C GLY A 170 25.16 5.31 -4.26
N TYR A 171 23.97 4.72 -4.10
CA TYR A 171 23.03 5.07 -3.05
C TYR A 171 23.18 4.11 -1.85
N ASN A 172 22.51 4.40 -0.73
CA ASN A 172 22.52 3.55 0.47
C ASN A 172 22.30 2.08 0.08
N ILE A 173 22.93 1.12 0.78
CA ILE A 173 22.80 -0.32 0.46
C ILE A 173 21.33 -0.80 0.47
N PHE A 174 20.46 -0.06 1.16
CA PHE A 174 19.01 -0.21 1.16
C PHE A 174 18.37 0.07 -0.22
N ASP A 175 18.88 1.07 -0.93
CA ASP A 175 18.46 1.46 -2.28
C ASP A 175 18.98 0.45 -3.32
N LEU A 176 20.14 -0.18 -3.07
CA LEU A 176 20.65 -1.27 -3.90
C LEU A 176 19.72 -2.50 -3.88
N LEU A 177 19.10 -2.83 -2.73
CA LEU A 177 18.06 -3.87 -2.63
C LEU A 177 16.71 -3.50 -3.30
N LEU A 178 16.56 -2.25 -3.73
CA LEU A 178 15.40 -1.72 -4.46
C LEU A 178 15.72 -1.46 -5.95
N SER A 179 17.00 -1.52 -6.33
CA SER A 179 17.55 -0.99 -7.59
C SER A 179 17.22 -1.80 -8.85
N SER A 180 16.06 -2.45 -8.94
CA SER A 180 15.65 -3.09 -10.21
C SER A 180 14.15 -3.16 -10.42
N ARG A 181 13.36 -2.27 -9.81
CA ARG A 181 11.90 -2.41 -9.84
C ARG A 181 11.14 -1.13 -10.17
N LYS A 182 10.13 -1.34 -11.01
CA LYS A 182 9.02 -0.41 -11.23
C LYS A 182 8.02 -0.57 -10.09
N PHE A 183 7.50 0.53 -9.58
CA PHE A 183 6.45 0.54 -8.57
C PHE A 183 5.55 1.76 -8.75
N ASP A 184 4.31 1.64 -8.29
CA ASP A 184 3.37 2.74 -8.21
C ASP A 184 3.40 3.31 -6.78
N ASN A 185 3.30 4.62 -6.64
CA ASN A 185 3.28 5.31 -5.36
C ASN A 185 1.99 6.13 -5.24
N VAL A 186 1.29 5.99 -4.12
CA VAL A 186 0.10 6.77 -3.79
C VAL A 186 0.42 7.62 -2.57
N SER A 187 0.41 8.94 -2.74
CA SER A 187 0.70 9.90 -1.66
C SER A 187 -0.54 10.67 -1.27
N LEU A 188 -0.79 10.71 0.03
CA LEU A 188 -1.76 11.60 0.65
C LEU A 188 -1.04 12.91 0.95
N ILE A 189 -1.63 14.02 0.51
CA ILE A 189 -1.03 15.35 0.57
C ILE A 189 -2.00 16.28 1.32
N ASN A 190 -1.45 17.06 2.24
CA ASN A 190 -2.22 18.05 3.00
C ASN A 190 -2.42 19.37 2.23
N ASP A 191 -3.10 20.32 2.86
CA ASP A 191 -3.33 21.68 2.33
C ASP A 191 -2.05 22.47 2.05
N LYS A 192 -0.96 22.17 2.76
CA LYS A 192 0.37 22.78 2.56
C LYS A 192 1.16 22.16 1.40
N GLY A 193 0.66 21.08 0.79
CA GLY A 193 1.39 20.34 -0.24
C GLY A 193 2.40 19.31 0.31
N GLU A 194 2.40 19.06 1.62
CA GLU A 194 3.29 18.10 2.27
C GLU A 194 2.73 16.68 2.15
N ARG A 195 3.61 15.70 1.89
CA ARG A 195 3.26 14.27 1.84
C ARG A 195 3.13 13.72 3.27
N ILE A 196 1.89 13.59 3.75
CA ILE A 196 1.62 13.08 5.10
C ILE A 196 1.69 11.54 5.17
N LEU A 197 1.35 10.85 4.08
CA LEU A 197 1.52 9.40 3.94
C LEU A 197 1.84 9.04 2.50
N SER A 198 2.85 8.20 2.29
CA SER A 198 3.19 7.69 0.96
C SER A 198 3.23 6.17 0.97
N THR A 199 2.48 5.57 0.04
CA THR A 199 2.26 4.12 -0.03
C THR A 199 2.73 3.58 -1.36
N GLN A 200 3.65 2.60 -1.31
CA GLN A 200 4.30 2.04 -2.50
C GLN A 200 3.80 0.63 -2.82
N PHE A 201 3.49 0.40 -4.10
CA PHE A 201 2.90 -0.82 -4.63
C PHE A 201 3.80 -1.41 -5.73
N VAL A 202 4.40 -2.55 -5.43
CA VAL A 202 5.23 -3.30 -6.40
C VAL A 202 4.39 -4.33 -7.17
N LYS A 203 3.36 -4.90 -6.53
CA LYS A 203 2.48 -5.89 -7.16
C LYS A 203 1.38 -5.17 -7.94
N LYS A 204 1.27 -5.48 -9.23
CA LYS A 204 0.17 -5.03 -10.09
C LYS A 204 -1.20 -5.38 -9.47
N GLY A 205 -2.16 -4.46 -9.58
CA GLY A 205 -3.52 -4.62 -9.06
C GLY A 205 -3.74 -4.03 -7.66
N ASN A 206 -2.77 -4.18 -6.74
CA ASN A 206 -2.90 -3.67 -5.37
C ASN A 206 -3.09 -2.14 -5.33
N VAL A 207 -2.47 -1.40 -6.26
CA VAL A 207 -2.64 0.06 -6.37
C VAL A 207 -4.08 0.43 -6.70
N ASN A 208 -4.72 -0.32 -7.60
CA ASN A 208 -6.12 -0.07 -7.99
C ASN A 208 -7.05 -0.39 -6.82
N GLU A 209 -6.83 -1.51 -6.13
CA GLU A 209 -7.58 -1.86 -4.90
C GLU A 209 -7.50 -0.74 -3.86
N TYR A 210 -6.32 -0.12 -3.70
CA TYR A 210 -6.15 0.99 -2.77
C TYR A 210 -6.84 2.28 -3.24
N ILE A 211 -6.72 2.63 -4.52
CA ILE A 211 -7.39 3.81 -5.10
C ILE A 211 -8.91 3.65 -5.00
N ASP A 212 -9.46 2.50 -5.33
CA ASP A 212 -10.90 2.24 -5.26
C ASP A 212 -11.41 2.33 -3.82
N ALA A 213 -10.61 1.85 -2.87
CA ALA A 213 -10.94 1.95 -1.46
C ALA A 213 -10.89 3.40 -0.95
N LEU A 214 -9.93 4.21 -1.40
CA LEU A 214 -9.88 5.64 -1.10
C LEU A 214 -11.07 6.40 -1.72
N LYS A 215 -11.46 6.08 -2.96
CA LYS A 215 -12.65 6.66 -3.60
C LYS A 215 -13.93 6.30 -2.83
N ASN A 216 -14.07 5.04 -2.43
CA ASN A 216 -15.20 4.60 -1.60
C ASN A 216 -15.24 5.32 -0.25
N MET A 217 -14.08 5.52 0.39
CA MET A 217 -13.95 6.33 1.61
C MET A 217 -14.44 7.76 1.38
N CYS A 218 -13.99 8.44 0.31
CA CYS A 218 -14.43 9.80 -0.02
C CYS A 218 -15.95 9.86 -0.23
N ASN A 219 -16.52 8.89 -0.95
CA ASN A 219 -17.96 8.81 -1.20
C ASN A 219 -18.76 8.62 0.11
N ILE A 220 -18.33 7.71 0.99
CA ILE A 220 -19.02 7.44 2.27
C ILE A 220 -18.95 8.67 3.20
N LEU A 221 -17.83 9.39 3.19
CA LEU A 221 -17.62 10.56 4.04
C LEU A 221 -18.06 11.88 3.40
N ASN A 222 -18.63 11.85 2.18
CA ASN A 222 -18.98 13.02 1.38
C ASN A 222 -17.81 14.02 1.18
N ARG A 223 -16.58 13.51 1.06
CA ARG A 223 -15.35 14.30 0.85
C ARG A 223 -15.08 14.55 -0.64
N ASN A 224 -15.92 15.37 -1.26
CA ASN A 224 -15.76 15.77 -2.67
C ASN A 224 -14.65 16.82 -2.87
N ASP A 225 -14.08 17.34 -1.78
CA ASP A 225 -12.98 18.30 -1.79
C ASP A 225 -11.60 17.65 -2.01
N ILE A 226 -11.49 16.32 -1.92
CA ILE A 226 -10.23 15.61 -2.16
C ILE A 226 -10.01 15.39 -3.65
N VAL A 227 -8.92 15.96 -4.17
CA VAL A 227 -8.54 15.83 -5.59
C VAL A 227 -7.67 14.59 -5.81
N PHE A 228 -7.98 13.79 -6.83
CA PHE A 228 -7.14 12.68 -7.26
C PHE A 228 -6.30 13.10 -8.47
N THR A 229 -4.98 13.16 -8.31
CA THR A 229 -4.04 13.52 -9.37
C THR A 229 -3.28 12.30 -9.85
N ILE A 230 -3.34 12.00 -11.15
CA ILE A 230 -2.57 10.92 -11.76
C ILE A 230 -1.41 11.53 -12.54
N ASP A 231 -0.20 11.27 -12.06
CA ASP A 231 1.04 11.61 -12.76
C ASP A 231 1.41 10.44 -13.69
N ASN A 232 1.27 10.70 -15.00
CA ASN A 232 1.55 9.71 -16.03
C ASN A 232 3.05 9.58 -16.34
N GLU A 233 3.88 10.51 -15.84
CA GLU A 233 5.32 10.46 -16.07
C GLU A 233 5.97 9.38 -15.21
N VAL A 234 6.88 8.62 -15.83
CA VAL A 234 7.68 7.61 -15.12
C VAL A 234 8.90 8.28 -14.54
N LYS A 235 8.88 8.49 -13.22
CA LYS A 235 9.98 9.12 -12.49
C LYS A 235 11.16 8.18 -12.34
N ARG A 236 12.35 8.69 -12.59
CA ARG A 236 13.63 7.97 -12.47
C ARG A 236 14.37 8.49 -11.24
N GLY A 237 14.35 7.73 -10.15
CA GLY A 237 15.02 8.09 -8.88
C GLY A 237 14.06 8.38 -7.73
N PHE A 238 14.63 8.60 -6.53
CA PHE A 238 13.89 8.74 -5.26
C PHE A 238 13.73 10.19 -4.79
N GLU A 239 14.32 11.18 -5.48
CA GLU A 239 14.33 12.59 -5.06
C GLU A 239 12.92 13.15 -4.87
N CYS A 240 11.97 12.77 -5.73
CA CYS A 240 10.58 13.20 -5.65
C CYS A 240 9.77 12.55 -4.51
N LEU A 241 10.30 11.51 -3.84
CA LEU A 241 9.66 10.78 -2.75
C LEU A 241 10.07 11.24 -1.36
N LYS A 242 11.15 12.03 -1.25
CA LYS A 242 11.54 12.59 0.05
C LYS A 242 10.41 13.48 0.54
N LYS A 243 9.96 13.26 1.79
CA LYS A 243 9.18 14.28 2.52
C LYS A 243 10.01 15.56 2.40
N HIS A 244 9.39 16.67 2.00
CA HIS A 244 10.01 17.97 2.21
C HIS A 244 10.12 18.13 3.73
N GLU A 245 11.24 17.68 4.29
CA GLU A 245 11.71 18.21 5.56
C GLU A 245 12.03 19.66 5.25
N GLU A 246 11.10 20.57 5.57
CA GLU A 246 11.47 21.96 5.73
C GLU A 246 12.67 21.96 6.68
N ASN A 247 13.80 22.47 6.18
CA ASN A 247 14.98 22.74 6.97
C ASN A 247 14.60 23.72 8.09
N ASN A 248 14.08 23.20 9.20
CA ASN A 248 14.14 23.88 10.49
C ASN A 248 15.53 23.65 11.09
N ASN A 249 16.55 24.10 10.37
CA ASN A 249 17.86 24.44 10.92
C ASN A 249 17.99 25.96 10.84
N ASN A 250 17.17 26.66 11.63
CA ASN A 250 17.45 27.99 12.11
C ASN A 250 17.29 27.96 13.62
N ASN A 251 18.38 27.62 14.31
CA ASN A 251 18.88 28.23 15.55
C ASN A 251 20.06 27.43 16.10
#